data_AF-A0A7X9B8F4-F1
#
_entry.id   AF-A0A7X9B8F4-F1
#
_cell.length_a   1.000
_cell.length_b   1.000
_cell.length_c   1.000
_cell.angle_alpha   90.00
_cell.angle_beta   90.00
_cell.angle_gamma   90.00
#
_symmetry.space_group_name_H-M   'P 1'
#
loop_
_entity.id
_entity.type
_entity.pdbx_description
1 polymer ?
#
loop_
_entity_poly.entity_id
_entity_poly.type
_entity_poly.pdbx_seq_one_letter_code
_entity_poly.pdbx_strand_id
1 'polypeptide(L)'
;MLDKIRIGDQLFHKYLGIVFVTDVKSGYIVAETKSNGELPFIYNDIGKVLFFNKDHIYGSYKSYLEYFDFYEQENEKKEKEKKLKEERLEKEKEKIRVRKLEDDLNILKQVRRQHEAMLTKEKEKKEKEIRQKTYEEEHFLSHVVNINELFGGQSIGFEYDFEISKDNRERVREILNKRGIRHLVHFTRLENLSSILSNGLIPVSIQKNMGIESFKNDCDRLDNQLNCTSCSVEFPNYKLFYKFRCQYPSSSWVILLLSTDVLLSEDNIAYYCQSNAASLLPKIRNIRGLLTHISFEEMFRGVITTKDNRIINRNDLDISDSLTTDPQAEILISDIISTNHIKEVCFKSQEEMKEFINKSGRKIINKFDCSIRPDLFDRRKDFIFW
;
A
#
# COMPACT_ATOMS: atom_id res chain seq x y z
N MET A 1 -16.58 65.19 27.33
CA MET A 1 -17.27 65.55 26.06
C MET A 1 -16.51 66.61 25.26
N LEU A 2 -15.87 67.60 25.89
CA LEU A 2 -14.86 68.46 25.25
C LEU A 2 -13.52 67.74 25.00
N ASP A 3 -13.32 66.59 25.68
CA ASP A 3 -12.15 65.70 25.57
C ASP A 3 -12.03 64.98 24.21
N LYS A 4 -12.97 65.23 23.29
CA LYS A 4 -12.97 64.67 21.94
C LYS A 4 -12.10 65.46 20.97
N ILE A 5 -11.83 66.74 21.26
CA ILE A 5 -10.93 67.55 20.44
C ILE A 5 -9.52 67.40 21.01
N ARG A 6 -8.61 66.97 20.17
CA ARG A 6 -7.19 66.76 20.50
C ARG A 6 -6.33 67.71 19.69
N ILE A 7 -5.17 68.04 20.26
CA ILE A 7 -4.11 68.69 19.50
C ILE A 7 -3.78 67.81 18.29
N GLY A 8 -3.80 68.41 17.09
CA GLY A 8 -3.63 67.74 15.80
C GLY A 8 -4.93 67.42 15.07
N ASP A 9 -6.11 67.57 15.70
CA ASP A 9 -7.38 67.32 15.01
C ASP A 9 -7.61 68.33 13.88
N GLN A 10 -8.13 67.81 12.77
CA GLN A 10 -8.57 68.62 11.65
C GLN A 10 -10.06 68.96 11.81
N LEU A 11 -10.36 70.26 11.89
CA LEU A 11 -11.73 70.77 11.89
C LEU A 11 -11.99 71.62 10.64
N PHE A 12 -13.26 71.88 10.37
CA PHE A 12 -13.71 72.66 9.24
C PHE A 12 -14.42 73.92 9.73
N HIS A 13 -13.83 75.07 9.44
CA HIS A 13 -14.41 76.37 9.70
C HIS A 13 -15.22 76.87 8.51
N LYS A 14 -16.41 77.41 8.78
CA LYS A 14 -17.39 77.83 7.76
C LYS A 14 -16.86 78.80 6.72
N TYR A 15 -15.97 79.71 7.15
CA TYR A 15 -15.42 80.76 6.29
C TYR A 15 -13.91 80.65 6.05
N LEU A 16 -13.20 79.93 6.92
CA LEU A 16 -11.73 79.88 6.89
C LEU A 16 -11.23 78.55 6.31
N GLY A 17 -12.14 77.63 5.98
CA GLY A 17 -11.79 76.32 5.46
C GLY A 17 -11.25 75.40 6.55
N ILE A 18 -10.21 74.63 6.22
CA ILE A 18 -9.63 73.66 7.16
C ILE A 18 -8.81 74.39 8.21
N VAL A 19 -9.02 74.03 9.48
CA VAL A 19 -8.23 74.49 10.62
C VAL A 19 -7.69 73.29 11.39
N PHE A 20 -6.50 73.43 11.97
CA PHE A 20 -5.85 72.36 12.73
C PHE A 20 -5.70 72.79 14.18
N VAL A 21 -6.15 71.96 15.12
CA VAL A 21 -6.11 72.30 16.53
C VAL A 21 -4.67 72.24 17.04
N THR A 22 -4.12 73.36 17.49
CA THR A 22 -2.74 73.46 18.00
C THR A 22 -2.70 73.48 19.53
N ASP A 23 -3.75 73.93 20.19
CA ASP A 23 -3.86 73.89 21.66
C ASP A 23 -5.32 73.72 22.12
N VAL A 24 -5.52 73.10 23.28
CA VAL A 24 -6.84 72.84 23.86
C VAL A 24 -6.87 73.35 25.29
N LYS A 25 -7.70 74.37 25.55
CA LYS A 25 -7.77 75.06 26.84
C LYS A 25 -9.16 74.94 27.46
N SER A 26 -9.26 75.33 28.73
CA SER A 26 -10.54 75.41 29.43
C SER A 26 -11.41 76.50 28.79
N GLY A 27 -12.46 76.10 28.06
CA GLY A 27 -13.43 77.00 27.43
C GLY A 27 -13.21 77.30 25.93
N TYR A 28 -12.04 77.03 25.37
CA TYR A 28 -11.72 77.30 23.96
C TYR A 28 -10.58 76.43 23.43
N ILE A 29 -10.47 76.32 22.11
CA ILE A 29 -9.32 75.74 21.41
C ILE A 29 -8.53 76.82 20.69
N VAL A 30 -7.25 76.59 20.46
CA VAL A 30 -6.46 77.37 19.50
C VAL A 30 -6.29 76.50 18.27
N ALA A 31 -6.60 77.05 17.10
CA ALA A 31 -6.41 76.36 15.85
C ALA A 31 -5.66 77.22 14.84
N GLU A 32 -4.70 76.60 14.16
CA GLU A 32 -4.00 77.20 13.04
C GLU A 32 -4.93 77.29 11.83
N THR A 33 -5.02 78.50 11.28
CA THR A 33 -5.77 78.80 10.07
C THR A 33 -4.81 79.14 8.94
N LYS A 34 -5.14 78.72 7.72
CA LYS A 34 -4.26 78.92 6.56
C LYS A 34 -3.97 80.39 6.22
N SER A 35 -4.88 81.31 6.58
CA SER A 35 -4.80 82.71 6.18
C SER A 35 -4.44 83.66 7.33
N ASN A 36 -4.75 83.31 8.57
CA ASN A 36 -4.73 84.27 9.69
C ASN A 36 -3.85 83.79 10.87
N GLY A 37 -3.05 82.73 10.68
CA GLY A 37 -2.26 82.14 11.76
C GLY A 37 -3.13 81.45 12.80
N GLU A 38 -2.64 81.37 14.04
CA GLU A 38 -3.34 80.74 15.16
C GLU A 38 -4.46 81.64 15.70
N LEU A 39 -5.69 81.10 15.74
CA LEU A 39 -6.86 81.80 16.26
C LEU A 39 -7.51 81.01 17.40
N PRO A 40 -7.94 81.68 18.48
CA PRO A 40 -8.74 81.04 19.53
C PRO A 40 -10.21 80.93 19.09
N PHE A 41 -10.81 79.77 19.30
CA PHE A 41 -12.23 79.51 19.06
C PHE A 41 -12.87 78.99 20.34
N ILE A 42 -13.85 79.72 20.87
CA ILE A 42 -14.57 79.28 22.06
C ILE A 42 -15.41 78.05 21.75
N TYR A 43 -15.60 77.15 22.71
CA TYR A 43 -16.35 75.91 22.45
C TYR A 43 -17.78 76.15 21.98
N ASN A 44 -18.38 77.29 22.35
CA ASN A 44 -19.71 77.70 21.90
C ASN A 44 -19.80 78.04 20.41
N ASP A 45 -18.66 78.15 19.71
CA ASP A 45 -18.58 78.37 18.26
C ASP A 45 -18.61 77.05 17.48
N ILE A 46 -18.38 75.92 18.16
CA ILE A 46 -18.55 74.58 17.59
C ILE A 46 -20.03 74.36 17.29
N GLY A 47 -20.32 73.89 16.07
CA GLY A 47 -21.68 73.80 15.54
C GLY A 47 -22.24 75.10 14.96
N LYS A 48 -21.58 76.25 15.17
CA LYS A 48 -21.97 77.53 14.53
C LYS A 48 -21.06 77.85 13.36
N VAL A 49 -19.77 77.76 13.60
CA VAL A 49 -18.73 78.08 12.63
C VAL A 49 -17.66 77.00 12.52
N LEU A 50 -17.55 76.08 13.48
CA LEU A 50 -16.61 74.95 13.46
C LEU A 50 -17.31 73.59 13.43
N PHE A 51 -16.83 72.68 12.59
CA PHE A 51 -17.43 71.37 12.33
C PHE A 51 -16.36 70.28 12.21
N PHE A 52 -16.66 69.07 12.68
CA PHE A 52 -15.79 67.88 12.52
C PHE A 52 -15.84 67.28 11.11
N ASN A 53 -16.93 67.51 10.38
CA ASN A 53 -17.09 67.04 9.01
C ASN A 53 -17.42 68.23 8.10
N LYS A 54 -16.79 68.27 6.92
CA LYS A 54 -16.96 69.32 5.92
C LYS A 54 -18.42 69.47 5.49
N ASP A 55 -19.14 68.37 5.39
CA ASP A 55 -20.54 68.38 4.92
C ASP A 55 -21.46 69.11 5.90
N HIS A 56 -21.05 69.28 7.15
CA HIS A 56 -21.88 69.85 8.21
C HIS A 56 -21.83 71.39 8.22
N ILE A 57 -20.92 71.99 7.45
CA ILE A 57 -20.70 73.45 7.39
C ILE A 57 -21.96 74.24 6.99
N TYR A 58 -22.83 73.61 6.20
CA TYR A 58 -24.09 74.20 5.74
C TYR A 58 -25.23 74.07 6.75
N GLY A 59 -25.03 73.29 7.82
CA GLY A 59 -25.97 73.18 8.93
C GLY A 59 -26.03 74.46 9.77
N SER A 60 -27.07 74.56 10.58
CA SER A 60 -27.25 75.64 11.55
C SER A 60 -27.67 75.03 12.88
N TYR A 61 -26.75 74.96 13.82
CA TYR A 61 -26.96 74.37 15.14
C TYR A 61 -26.95 75.49 16.19
N LYS A 62 -27.92 75.48 17.11
CA LYS A 62 -28.13 76.55 18.11
C LYS A 62 -27.10 76.48 19.22
N SER A 63 -26.52 75.30 19.47
CA SER A 63 -25.49 75.08 20.47
C SER A 63 -24.49 74.02 20.01
N TYR A 64 -23.32 73.98 20.66
CA TYR A 64 -22.33 72.94 20.40
C TYR A 64 -22.88 71.54 20.76
N LEU A 65 -23.65 71.42 21.85
CA LEU A 65 -24.29 70.16 22.26
C LEU A 65 -25.19 69.59 21.17
N GLU A 66 -26.05 70.43 20.58
CA GLU A 66 -26.94 70.03 19.47
C GLU A 66 -26.15 69.52 18.25
N TYR A 67 -25.03 70.17 17.93
CA TYR A 67 -24.16 69.73 16.85
C TYR A 67 -23.45 68.41 17.15
N PHE A 68 -22.96 68.22 18.38
CA PHE A 68 -22.33 66.98 18.79
C PHE A 68 -23.32 65.80 18.78
N ASP A 69 -24.53 65.99 19.30
CA ASP A 69 -25.57 64.97 19.26
C ASP A 69 -25.88 64.55 17.82
N PHE A 70 -26.01 65.53 16.91
CA PHE A 70 -26.17 65.27 15.48
C PHE A 70 -24.99 64.48 14.89
N TYR A 71 -23.76 64.94 15.16
CA TYR A 71 -22.54 64.31 14.65
C TYR A 71 -22.38 62.86 15.13
N GLU A 72 -22.69 62.60 16.41
CA GLU A 72 -22.66 61.24 16.97
C GLU A 72 -23.71 60.33 16.32
N GLN A 73 -24.95 60.81 16.19
CA GLN A 73 -26.03 60.04 15.55
C GLN A 73 -25.70 59.70 14.09
N GLU A 74 -25.09 60.63 13.34
CA GLU A 74 -24.70 60.38 11.96
C GLU A 74 -23.56 59.37 11.87
N ASN A 75 -22.56 59.47 12.75
CA ASN A 75 -21.46 58.49 12.80
C ASN A 75 -21.95 57.10 13.19
N GLU A 76 -22.81 56.99 14.19
CA GLU A 76 -23.44 55.71 14.54
C GLU A 76 -24.22 55.11 13.37
N LYS A 77 -24.96 55.95 12.63
CA LYS A 77 -25.71 55.52 11.45
C LYS A 77 -24.77 55.00 10.36
N LYS A 78 -23.67 55.73 10.08
CA LYS A 78 -22.64 55.33 9.10
C LYS A 78 -21.96 54.02 9.51
N GLU A 79 -21.64 53.83 10.80
CA GLU A 79 -21.08 52.57 11.30
C GLU A 79 -22.06 51.40 11.18
N LYS A 80 -23.34 51.61 11.51
CA LYS A 80 -24.40 50.60 11.35
C LYS A 80 -24.58 50.22 9.88
N GLU A 81 -24.57 51.18 8.96
CA GLU A 81 -24.64 50.93 7.51
C GLU A 81 -23.42 50.17 6.99
N LYS A 82 -22.22 50.49 7.50
CA LYS A 82 -20.98 49.78 7.15
C LYS A 82 -21.02 48.33 7.60
N LYS A 83 -21.38 48.07 8.86
CA LYS A 83 -21.55 46.71 9.40
C LYS A 83 -22.57 45.91 8.60
N LEU A 84 -23.71 46.52 8.25
CA LEU A 84 -24.74 45.86 7.45
C LEU A 84 -24.25 45.51 6.04
N LYS A 85 -23.43 46.36 5.41
CA LYS A 85 -22.81 46.07 4.10
C LYS A 85 -21.80 44.93 4.20
N GLU A 86 -20.96 44.93 5.23
CA GLU A 86 -19.98 43.87 5.49
C GLU A 86 -20.67 42.52 5.72
N GLU A 87 -21.73 42.48 6.54
CA GLU A 87 -22.54 41.27 6.77
C GLU A 87 -23.22 40.77 5.48
N ARG A 88 -23.72 41.68 4.63
CA ARG A 88 -24.31 41.31 3.33
C ARG A 88 -23.28 40.68 2.42
N LEU A 89 -22.09 41.27 2.32
CA LEU A 89 -21.00 40.76 1.51
C LEU A 89 -20.54 39.38 1.99
N GLU A 90 -20.44 39.18 3.30
CA GLU A 90 -20.02 37.91 3.87
C GLU A 90 -21.07 36.81 3.64
N LYS A 91 -22.37 37.14 3.77
CA LYS A 91 -23.46 36.23 3.41
C LYS A 91 -23.44 35.86 1.93
N GLU A 92 -23.05 36.77 1.04
CA GLU A 92 -22.96 36.52 -0.39
C GLU A 92 -21.78 35.61 -0.75
N LYS A 93 -20.60 35.83 -0.13
CA LYS A 93 -19.46 34.92 -0.24
C LYS A 93 -19.79 33.51 0.25
N GLU A 94 -20.48 33.40 1.38
CA GLU A 94 -20.86 32.10 1.93
C GLU A 94 -21.84 31.38 1.00
N LYS A 95 -22.81 32.08 0.40
CA LYS A 95 -23.69 31.50 -0.63
C LYS A 95 -22.91 30.95 -1.83
N ILE A 96 -21.89 31.68 -2.30
CA ILE A 96 -21.05 31.23 -3.42
C ILE A 96 -20.25 29.98 -3.00
N ARG A 97 -19.71 29.97 -1.78
CA ARG A 97 -18.98 28.82 -1.23
C ARG A 97 -19.84 27.57 -1.12
N VAL A 98 -21.07 27.71 -0.61
CA VAL A 98 -22.03 26.61 -0.49
C VAL A 98 -22.39 26.05 -1.87
N ARG A 99 -22.68 26.90 -2.86
CA ARG A 99 -22.96 26.44 -4.24
C ARG A 99 -21.80 25.62 -4.81
N LYS A 100 -20.56 26.08 -4.63
CA LYS A 100 -19.38 25.36 -5.11
C LYS A 100 -19.22 23.99 -4.45
N LEU A 101 -19.49 23.89 -3.15
CA LEU A 101 -19.47 22.61 -2.42
C LEU A 101 -20.59 21.68 -2.87
N GLU A 102 -21.77 22.21 -3.19
CA GLU A 102 -22.88 21.42 -3.75
C GLU A 102 -22.54 20.86 -5.13
N ASP A 103 -21.89 21.66 -5.99
CA ASP A 103 -21.40 21.23 -7.30
C ASP A 103 -20.33 20.13 -7.17
N ASP A 104 -19.34 20.32 -6.29
CA ASP A 104 -18.31 19.31 -6.00
C ASP A 104 -18.92 18.00 -5.47
N LEU A 105 -19.91 18.10 -4.58
CA LEU A 105 -20.63 16.94 -4.04
C LEU A 105 -21.41 16.19 -5.13
N ASN A 106 -22.01 16.91 -6.07
CA ASN A 106 -22.71 16.31 -7.21
C ASN A 106 -21.74 15.57 -8.14
N ILE A 107 -20.57 16.14 -8.41
CA ILE A 107 -19.50 15.48 -9.18
C ILE A 107 -19.05 14.20 -8.47
N LEU A 108 -18.79 14.24 -7.16
CA LEU A 108 -18.38 13.06 -6.39
C LEU A 108 -19.45 11.95 -6.40
N LYS A 109 -20.73 12.31 -6.28
CA LYS A 109 -21.84 11.36 -6.40
C LYS A 109 -21.89 10.71 -7.78
N GLN A 110 -21.61 11.46 -8.85
CA GLN A 110 -21.55 10.94 -10.21
C GLN A 110 -20.38 9.97 -10.42
N VAL A 111 -19.18 10.34 -9.96
CA VAL A 111 -17.99 9.47 -10.00
C VAL A 111 -18.23 8.18 -9.23
N ARG A 112 -18.83 8.27 -8.04
CA ARG A 112 -19.19 7.10 -7.23
C ARG A 112 -20.16 6.18 -7.97
N ARG A 113 -21.21 6.73 -8.60
CA ARG A 113 -22.15 5.93 -9.42
C ARG A 113 -21.46 5.24 -10.60
N GLN A 114 -20.51 5.91 -11.25
CA GLN A 114 -19.72 5.31 -12.35
C GLN A 114 -18.85 4.17 -11.84
N HIS A 115 -18.19 4.34 -10.69
CA HIS A 115 -17.38 3.31 -10.06
C HIS A 115 -18.23 2.11 -9.61
N GLU A 116 -19.38 2.34 -8.99
CA GLU A 116 -20.34 1.28 -8.60
C GLU A 116 -20.88 0.52 -9.82
N ALA A 117 -21.17 1.22 -10.93
CA ALA A 117 -21.57 0.59 -12.18
C ALA A 117 -20.42 -0.23 -12.82
N MET A 118 -19.18 0.26 -12.72
CA MET A 118 -17.99 -0.47 -13.18
C MET A 118 -17.77 -1.75 -12.37
N LEU A 119 -17.84 -1.68 -11.05
CA LEU A 119 -17.76 -2.84 -10.16
C LEU A 119 -18.88 -3.85 -10.42
N THR A 120 -20.11 -3.36 -10.65
CA THR A 120 -21.24 -4.23 -11.01
C THR A 120 -20.99 -4.94 -12.34
N LYS A 121 -20.50 -4.22 -13.37
CA LYS A 121 -20.12 -4.83 -14.66
C LYS A 121 -18.98 -5.84 -14.53
N GLU A 122 -17.96 -5.56 -13.71
CA GLU A 122 -16.89 -6.52 -13.43
C GLU A 122 -17.39 -7.75 -12.69
N LYS A 123 -18.32 -7.57 -11.74
CA LYS A 123 -18.97 -8.67 -11.02
C LYS A 123 -19.82 -9.50 -11.97
N GLU A 124 -20.63 -8.90 -12.83
CA GLU A 124 -21.41 -9.59 -13.86
C GLU A 124 -20.50 -10.31 -14.87
N LYS A 125 -19.37 -9.70 -15.25
CA LYS A 125 -18.36 -10.34 -16.11
C LYS A 125 -17.75 -11.55 -15.42
N LYS A 126 -17.33 -11.42 -14.16
CA LYS A 126 -16.83 -12.55 -13.35
C LYS A 126 -17.89 -13.61 -13.12
N GLU A 127 -19.15 -13.24 -12.88
CA GLU A 127 -20.25 -14.20 -12.74
C GLU A 127 -20.57 -14.91 -14.06
N LYS A 128 -20.45 -14.23 -15.21
CA LYS A 128 -20.54 -14.86 -16.54
C LYS A 128 -19.36 -15.77 -16.81
N GLU A 129 -18.13 -15.37 -16.47
CA GLU A 129 -16.93 -16.22 -16.58
C GLU A 129 -17.03 -17.44 -15.65
N ILE A 130 -17.55 -17.27 -14.43
CA ILE A 130 -17.81 -18.37 -13.51
C ILE A 130 -18.92 -19.26 -14.06
N ARG A 131 -20.05 -18.72 -14.53
CA ARG A 131 -21.10 -19.54 -15.16
C ARG A 131 -20.61 -20.25 -16.41
N GLN A 132 -19.76 -19.62 -17.21
CA GLN A 132 -19.16 -20.23 -18.39
C GLN A 132 -18.22 -21.37 -17.97
N LYS A 133 -17.36 -21.15 -16.97
CA LYS A 133 -16.50 -22.20 -16.40
C LYS A 133 -17.31 -23.32 -15.75
N THR A 134 -18.36 -23.00 -15.01
CA THR A 134 -19.26 -23.98 -14.40
C THR A 134 -20.07 -24.72 -15.45
N TYR A 135 -20.51 -24.06 -16.52
CA TYR A 135 -21.17 -24.69 -17.66
C TYR A 135 -20.19 -25.58 -18.43
N GLU A 136 -18.94 -25.16 -18.64
CA GLU A 136 -17.88 -25.97 -19.22
C GLU A 136 -17.54 -27.18 -18.32
N GLU A 137 -17.46 -26.99 -17.00
CA GLU A 137 -17.25 -28.05 -16.02
C GLU A 137 -18.45 -29.01 -15.92
N GLU A 138 -19.68 -28.53 -15.92
CA GLU A 138 -20.92 -29.34 -15.89
C GLU A 138 -21.15 -30.04 -17.23
N HIS A 139 -20.87 -29.39 -18.36
CA HIS A 139 -20.89 -29.98 -19.70
C HIS A 139 -19.78 -31.03 -19.85
N PHE A 140 -18.60 -30.78 -19.28
CA PHE A 140 -17.52 -31.75 -19.16
C PHE A 140 -17.94 -32.95 -18.31
N LEU A 141 -18.50 -32.72 -17.11
CA LEU A 141 -19.01 -33.78 -16.24
C LEU A 141 -20.17 -34.56 -16.87
N SER A 142 -21.09 -33.90 -17.58
CA SER A 142 -22.20 -34.58 -18.25
C SER A 142 -21.71 -35.42 -19.43
N HIS A 143 -20.67 -34.99 -20.15
CA HIS A 143 -20.03 -35.78 -21.20
C HIS A 143 -19.23 -36.96 -20.62
N VAL A 144 -18.52 -36.76 -19.50
CA VAL A 144 -17.82 -37.84 -18.78
C VAL A 144 -18.80 -38.89 -18.24
N VAL A 145 -19.95 -38.47 -17.70
CA VAL A 145 -21.00 -39.39 -17.21
C VAL A 145 -21.68 -40.12 -18.37
N ASN A 146 -22.05 -39.43 -19.47
CA ASN A 146 -22.63 -40.09 -20.64
C ASN A 146 -21.68 -41.10 -21.29
N ILE A 147 -20.38 -40.81 -21.34
CA ILE A 147 -19.38 -41.72 -21.92
C ILE A 147 -19.18 -42.97 -21.05
N ASN A 148 -19.22 -42.83 -19.71
CA ASN A 148 -19.13 -43.97 -18.79
C ASN A 148 -20.36 -44.89 -18.83
N GLU A 149 -21.56 -44.36 -19.13
CA GLU A 149 -22.79 -45.15 -19.31
C GLU A 149 -22.91 -45.75 -20.73
N LEU A 150 -22.40 -45.08 -21.77
CA LEU A 150 -22.46 -45.57 -23.16
C LEU A 150 -21.36 -46.57 -23.52
N PHE A 151 -20.20 -46.53 -22.86
CA PHE A 151 -19.07 -47.39 -23.19
C PHE A 151 -18.47 -47.97 -21.91
N GLY A 152 -18.90 -49.18 -21.57
CA GLY A 152 -18.34 -49.97 -20.49
C GLY A 152 -16.81 -50.05 -20.60
N GLY A 153 -16.15 -49.21 -19.81
CA GLY A 153 -14.71 -49.21 -19.54
C GLY A 153 -13.79 -49.28 -20.76
N GLN A 154 -13.53 -48.17 -21.45
CA GLN A 154 -12.31 -48.00 -22.26
C GLN A 154 -11.76 -46.55 -22.29
N SER A 155 -10.59 -46.39 -21.67
CA SER A 155 -9.39 -45.52 -21.90
C SER A 155 -9.43 -44.05 -22.34
N ILE A 156 -10.56 -43.36 -22.57
CA ILE A 156 -10.52 -41.96 -23.08
C ILE A 156 -10.26 -40.90 -21.99
N GLY A 157 -10.65 -41.15 -20.74
CA GLY A 157 -10.47 -40.18 -19.63
C GLY A 157 -9.01 -39.91 -19.25
N PHE A 158 -8.11 -40.86 -19.49
CA PHE A 158 -6.67 -40.69 -19.22
C PHE A 158 -6.00 -39.72 -20.20
N GLU A 159 -6.44 -39.70 -21.47
CA GLU A 159 -5.79 -38.93 -22.52
C GLU A 159 -6.06 -37.42 -22.35
N TYR A 160 -7.27 -37.05 -21.92
CA TYR A 160 -7.66 -35.65 -21.69
C TYR A 160 -7.05 -35.04 -20.43
N ASP A 161 -7.02 -35.79 -19.30
CA ASP A 161 -6.34 -35.35 -18.07
C ASP A 161 -4.82 -35.24 -18.30
N PHE A 162 -4.24 -36.11 -19.14
CA PHE A 162 -2.84 -36.06 -19.53
C PHE A 162 -2.52 -34.84 -20.40
N GLU A 163 -3.38 -34.49 -21.36
CA GLU A 163 -3.21 -33.30 -22.21
C GLU A 163 -3.30 -31.99 -21.43
N ILE A 164 -4.27 -31.83 -20.52
CA ILE A 164 -4.38 -30.66 -19.63
C ILE A 164 -3.14 -30.52 -18.75
N SER A 165 -2.66 -31.65 -18.21
CA SER A 165 -1.45 -31.71 -17.40
C SER A 165 -0.21 -31.29 -18.21
N LYS A 166 -0.13 -31.69 -19.49
CA LYS A 166 0.96 -31.34 -20.41
C LYS A 166 0.94 -29.86 -20.80
N ASP A 167 -0.21 -29.29 -21.15
CA ASP A 167 -0.34 -27.85 -21.42
C ASP A 167 0.07 -27.03 -20.20
N ASN A 168 -0.37 -27.43 -19.01
CA ASN A 168 0.01 -26.76 -17.77
C ASN A 168 1.52 -26.78 -17.54
N ARG A 169 2.21 -27.91 -17.79
CA ARG A 169 3.68 -28.00 -17.71
C ARG A 169 4.37 -27.09 -18.73
N GLU A 170 3.86 -26.99 -19.96
CA GLU A 170 4.42 -26.09 -20.97
C GLU A 170 4.28 -24.62 -20.56
N ARG A 171 3.12 -24.22 -20.04
CA ARG A 171 2.91 -22.87 -19.51
C ARG A 171 3.82 -22.56 -18.33
N VAL A 172 4.05 -23.52 -17.43
CA VAL A 172 5.04 -23.36 -16.35
C VAL A 172 6.44 -23.17 -16.93
N ARG A 173 6.83 -23.94 -17.95
CA ARG A 173 8.12 -23.77 -18.65
C ARG A 173 8.26 -22.40 -19.30
N GLU A 174 7.21 -21.89 -19.95
CA GLU A 174 7.18 -20.53 -20.51
C GLU A 174 7.40 -19.47 -19.43
N ILE A 175 6.74 -19.60 -18.27
CA ILE A 175 6.90 -18.68 -17.13
C ILE A 175 8.34 -18.73 -16.60
N LEU A 176 8.90 -19.93 -16.41
CA LEU A 176 10.28 -20.13 -15.96
C LEU A 176 11.27 -19.39 -16.87
N ASN A 177 11.13 -19.59 -18.19
CA ASN A 177 11.99 -18.97 -19.19
C ASN A 177 11.81 -17.44 -19.25
N LYS A 178 10.56 -16.97 -19.31
CA LYS A 178 10.21 -15.54 -19.39
C LYS A 178 10.78 -14.76 -18.20
N ARG A 179 10.68 -15.33 -17.00
CA ARG A 179 11.11 -14.69 -15.75
C ARG A 179 12.59 -14.90 -15.45
N GLY A 180 13.28 -15.78 -16.19
CA GLY A 180 14.68 -16.12 -15.94
C GLY A 180 14.90 -16.90 -14.64
N ILE A 181 13.96 -17.79 -14.28
CA ILE A 181 14.06 -18.66 -13.10
C ILE A 181 14.91 -19.88 -13.47
N ARG A 182 15.98 -20.12 -12.73
CA ARG A 182 17.03 -21.10 -13.02
C ARG A 182 17.14 -22.20 -11.98
N HIS A 183 16.64 -21.96 -10.77
CA HIS A 183 16.63 -22.95 -9.69
C HIS A 183 15.56 -22.67 -8.65
N LEU A 184 15.16 -23.75 -7.97
CA LEU A 184 14.46 -23.67 -6.69
C LEU A 184 15.46 -23.77 -5.55
N VAL A 185 15.07 -23.30 -4.37
CA VAL A 185 15.94 -23.23 -3.20
C VAL A 185 15.31 -24.00 -2.05
N HIS A 186 16.06 -24.92 -1.47
CA HIS A 186 15.68 -25.59 -0.23
C HIS A 186 16.79 -25.44 0.81
N PHE A 187 16.48 -24.92 1.98
CA PHE A 187 17.43 -24.88 3.10
C PHE A 187 17.17 -26.04 4.06
N THR A 188 18.24 -26.63 4.57
CA THR A 188 18.17 -27.73 5.53
C THR A 188 19.36 -27.70 6.48
N ARG A 189 19.26 -28.48 7.54
CA ARG A 189 20.35 -28.69 8.49
C ARG A 189 21.47 -29.50 7.84
N LEU A 190 22.72 -29.16 8.15
CA LEU A 190 23.89 -29.81 7.58
C LEU A 190 23.92 -31.32 7.89
N GLU A 191 23.37 -31.71 9.04
CA GLU A 191 23.26 -33.10 9.46
C GLU A 191 22.41 -33.96 8.52
N ASN A 192 21.44 -33.36 7.81
CA ASN A 192 20.59 -34.07 6.87
C ASN A 192 21.28 -34.29 5.51
N LEU A 193 22.36 -33.55 5.21
CA LEU A 193 22.92 -33.45 3.86
C LEU A 193 23.38 -34.81 3.32
N SER A 194 24.07 -35.63 4.13
CA SER A 194 24.56 -36.94 3.67
C SER A 194 23.43 -37.88 3.23
N SER A 195 22.31 -37.86 3.95
CA SER A 195 21.12 -38.64 3.58
C SER A 195 20.49 -38.09 2.30
N ILE A 196 20.39 -36.77 2.18
CA ILE A 196 19.83 -36.12 0.99
C ILE A 196 20.66 -36.40 -0.27
N LEU A 197 21.98 -36.32 -0.18
CA LEU A 197 22.86 -36.63 -1.32
C LEU A 197 22.85 -38.11 -1.72
N SER A 198 22.42 -39.00 -0.81
CA SER A 198 22.30 -40.44 -1.08
C SER A 198 20.93 -40.81 -1.65
N ASN A 199 19.87 -40.21 -1.11
CA ASN A 199 18.50 -40.68 -1.30
C ASN A 199 17.56 -39.65 -1.95
N GLY A 200 18.01 -38.41 -2.14
CA GLY A 200 17.17 -37.28 -2.55
C GLY A 200 16.49 -36.59 -1.36
N LEU A 201 15.67 -35.58 -1.64
CA LEU A 201 14.84 -34.94 -0.61
C LEU A 201 13.59 -35.79 -0.38
N ILE A 202 13.58 -36.52 0.72
CA ILE A 202 12.50 -37.42 1.09
C ILE A 202 11.53 -36.70 2.04
N PRO A 203 10.22 -36.64 1.71
CA PRO A 203 9.21 -36.06 2.59
C PRO A 203 9.12 -36.73 3.96
N VAL A 204 8.71 -35.96 4.96
CA VAL A 204 8.62 -36.41 6.36
C VAL A 204 7.69 -37.63 6.52
N SER A 205 6.61 -37.70 5.75
CA SER A 205 5.68 -38.84 5.78
C SER A 205 6.33 -40.17 5.37
N ILE A 206 7.38 -40.12 4.56
CA ILE A 206 8.04 -41.31 3.99
C ILE A 206 9.30 -41.68 4.79
N GLN A 207 9.98 -40.71 5.40
CA GLN A 207 11.24 -40.90 6.15
C GLN A 207 11.19 -42.05 7.17
N LYS A 208 10.12 -42.14 7.97
CA LYS A 208 9.96 -43.20 8.98
C LYS A 208 9.92 -44.58 8.35
N ASN A 209 9.21 -44.73 7.23
CA ASN A 209 9.06 -46.00 6.52
C ASN A 209 10.38 -46.43 5.87
N MET A 210 11.24 -45.48 5.50
CA MET A 210 12.57 -45.72 4.93
C MET A 210 13.67 -45.86 6.00
N GLY A 211 13.34 -45.75 7.30
CA GLY A 211 14.34 -45.81 8.38
C GLY A 211 15.35 -44.66 8.34
N ILE A 212 14.98 -43.52 7.76
CA ILE A 212 15.86 -42.35 7.65
C ILE A 212 15.64 -41.44 8.85
N GLU A 213 16.67 -41.27 9.67
CA GLU A 213 16.71 -40.24 10.70
C GLU A 213 16.89 -38.86 10.05
N SER A 214 16.03 -37.91 10.42
CA SER A 214 16.08 -36.54 9.92
C SER A 214 15.91 -35.54 11.06
N PHE A 215 16.65 -34.45 10.97
CA PHE A 215 16.48 -33.30 11.86
C PHE A 215 15.45 -32.35 11.26
N LYS A 216 14.26 -32.30 11.87
CA LYS A 216 13.16 -31.45 11.43
C LYS A 216 13.33 -30.03 11.98
N ASN A 217 13.17 -29.04 11.10
CA ASN A 217 13.20 -27.62 11.48
C ASN A 217 11.85 -27.16 12.06
N ASP A 218 10.77 -27.67 11.45
CA ASP A 218 9.39 -27.39 11.82
C ASP A 218 8.71 -28.70 12.26
N CYS A 219 8.45 -28.84 13.56
CA CYS A 219 7.76 -29.99 14.11
C CYS A 219 6.24 -29.88 13.97
N ASP A 220 5.71 -28.64 13.93
CA ASP A 220 4.28 -28.37 13.97
C ASP A 220 3.64 -28.46 12.59
N ARG A 221 4.42 -28.20 11.51
CA ARG A 221 4.02 -28.35 10.08
C ARG A 221 2.56 -27.98 9.85
N LEU A 222 2.22 -26.74 10.19
CA LEU A 222 0.83 -26.23 10.20
C LEU A 222 0.15 -26.26 8.82
N ASP A 223 0.91 -26.46 7.74
CA ASP A 223 0.41 -26.69 6.38
C ASP A 223 -0.19 -28.10 6.16
N ASN A 224 0.09 -29.05 7.06
CA ASN A 224 -0.30 -30.47 7.02
C ASN A 224 0.15 -31.24 5.75
N GLN A 225 1.02 -30.70 4.90
CA GLN A 225 1.52 -31.36 3.68
C GLN A 225 2.77 -32.21 3.96
N LEU A 226 2.65 -33.20 4.86
CA LEU A 226 3.80 -34.02 5.31
C LEU A 226 4.46 -34.84 4.19
N ASN A 227 3.74 -35.03 3.07
CA ASN A 227 4.21 -35.66 1.83
C ASN A 227 4.92 -34.71 0.86
N CYS A 228 5.11 -33.44 1.24
CA CYS A 228 5.75 -32.44 0.40
C CYS A 228 7.05 -31.90 1.00
N THR A 229 7.97 -31.52 0.13
CA THR A 229 9.15 -30.71 0.41
C THR A 229 8.88 -29.25 0.02
N SER A 230 9.12 -28.31 0.95
CA SER A 230 8.94 -26.88 0.70
C SER A 230 10.18 -26.28 0.06
N CYS A 231 10.00 -25.60 -1.08
CA CYS A 231 11.04 -24.91 -1.82
C CYS A 231 10.68 -23.44 -2.05
N SER A 232 11.67 -22.56 -2.09
CA SER A 232 11.54 -21.18 -2.53
C SER A 232 12.00 -21.03 -3.98
N VAL A 233 11.68 -19.91 -4.63
CA VAL A 233 12.12 -19.60 -6.00
C VAL A 233 13.31 -18.66 -5.96
N GLU A 234 14.42 -19.05 -6.60
CA GLU A 234 15.70 -18.31 -6.75
C GLU A 234 16.45 -17.93 -5.46
N PHE A 235 15.76 -17.54 -4.39
CA PHE A 235 16.32 -17.13 -3.11
C PHE A 235 15.54 -17.81 -1.97
N PRO A 236 16.20 -18.23 -0.88
CA PRO A 236 15.49 -18.89 0.22
C PRO A 236 14.45 -17.97 0.85
N ASN A 237 13.40 -18.57 1.42
CA ASN A 237 12.51 -17.89 2.36
C ASN A 237 13.32 -17.44 3.59
N TYR A 238 13.96 -16.27 3.47
CA TYR A 238 14.95 -15.79 4.43
C TYR A 238 14.33 -15.47 5.79
N LYS A 239 13.03 -15.12 5.83
CA LYS A 239 12.30 -14.87 7.08
C LYS A 239 12.17 -16.16 7.88
N LEU A 240 11.74 -17.23 7.23
CA LEU A 240 11.61 -18.54 7.85
C LEU A 240 13.00 -19.14 8.17
N PHE A 241 13.96 -18.99 7.25
CA PHE A 241 15.31 -19.48 7.45
C PHE A 241 16.02 -18.79 8.62
N TYR A 242 15.88 -17.46 8.74
CA TYR A 242 16.40 -16.72 9.89
C TYR A 242 15.78 -17.20 11.21
N LYS A 243 14.45 -17.36 11.25
CA LYS A 243 13.73 -17.88 12.43
C LYS A 243 14.32 -19.22 12.88
N PHE A 244 14.52 -20.17 11.97
CA PHE A 244 15.05 -21.48 12.33
C PHE A 244 16.52 -21.45 12.76
N ARG A 245 17.36 -20.61 12.14
CA ARG A 245 18.74 -20.41 12.59
C ARG A 245 18.81 -19.83 14.01
N CYS A 246 17.89 -18.93 14.36
CA CYS A 246 17.78 -18.42 15.73
C CYS A 246 17.27 -19.48 16.71
N GLN A 247 16.34 -20.34 16.29
CA GLN A 247 15.81 -21.42 17.12
C GLN A 247 16.84 -22.53 17.39
N TYR A 248 17.73 -22.79 16.42
CA TYR A 248 18.78 -23.81 16.52
C TYR A 248 20.17 -23.19 16.27
N PRO A 249 20.68 -22.35 17.18
CA PRO A 249 21.90 -21.57 16.96
C PRO A 249 23.16 -22.43 16.88
N SER A 250 23.13 -23.63 17.47
CA SER A 250 24.25 -24.59 17.43
C SER A 250 24.25 -25.48 16.20
N SER A 251 23.27 -25.34 15.30
CA SER A 251 23.17 -26.14 14.08
C SER A 251 23.83 -25.41 12.90
N SER A 252 24.55 -26.18 12.09
CA SER A 252 25.04 -25.71 10.79
C SER A 252 23.97 -25.93 9.71
N TRP A 253 23.98 -25.11 8.67
CA TRP A 253 22.93 -25.07 7.67
C TRP A 253 23.53 -25.15 6.27
N VAL A 254 22.78 -25.75 5.35
CA VAL A 254 23.15 -25.84 3.94
C VAL A 254 21.95 -25.47 3.09
N ILE A 255 22.23 -24.89 1.92
CA ILE A 255 21.21 -24.56 0.93
C ILE A 255 21.42 -25.42 -0.31
N LEU A 256 20.35 -25.99 -0.82
CA LEU A 256 20.32 -26.79 -2.04
C LEU A 256 19.67 -25.96 -3.14
N LEU A 257 20.36 -25.82 -4.26
CA LEU A 257 19.76 -25.31 -5.50
C LEU A 257 19.28 -26.50 -6.32
N LEU A 258 17.98 -26.53 -6.58
CA LEU A 258 17.32 -27.61 -7.31
C LEU A 258 17.02 -27.17 -8.74
N SER A 259 17.12 -28.09 -9.71
CA SER A 259 16.67 -27.86 -11.08
C SER A 259 15.18 -27.56 -11.09
N THR A 260 14.78 -26.59 -11.91
CA THR A 260 13.37 -26.27 -12.16
C THR A 260 12.64 -27.41 -12.88
N ASP A 261 13.36 -28.36 -13.47
CA ASP A 261 12.78 -29.54 -14.13
C ASP A 261 11.92 -30.38 -13.19
N VAL A 262 12.15 -30.29 -11.88
CA VAL A 262 11.28 -30.95 -10.87
C VAL A 262 9.82 -30.48 -10.97
N LEU A 263 9.59 -29.23 -11.41
CA LEU A 263 8.23 -28.69 -11.63
C LEU A 263 7.58 -29.22 -12.91
N LEU A 264 8.38 -29.80 -13.80
CA LEU A 264 7.98 -30.35 -15.09
C LEU A 264 7.97 -31.88 -15.07
N SER A 265 8.32 -32.48 -13.93
CA SER A 265 8.33 -33.92 -13.71
C SER A 265 6.91 -34.49 -13.71
N GLU A 266 6.77 -35.72 -14.18
CA GLU A 266 5.52 -36.49 -14.05
C GLU A 266 5.47 -37.24 -12.70
N ASP A 267 6.61 -37.36 -12.02
CA ASP A 267 6.74 -38.06 -10.73
C ASP A 267 6.35 -37.18 -9.54
N ASN A 268 6.27 -35.86 -9.72
CA ASN A 268 6.06 -34.90 -8.64
C ASN A 268 4.89 -33.95 -8.95
N ILE A 269 4.12 -33.63 -7.92
CA ILE A 269 3.06 -32.62 -7.97
C ILE A 269 3.56 -31.35 -7.29
N ALA A 270 3.46 -30.21 -7.98
CA ALA A 270 3.85 -28.91 -7.45
C ALA A 270 2.62 -28.05 -7.08
N TYR A 271 2.58 -27.56 -5.84
CA TYR A 271 1.58 -26.61 -5.35
C TYR A 271 2.21 -25.23 -5.19
N TYR A 272 1.75 -24.27 -6.00
CA TYR A 272 2.29 -22.92 -6.05
C TYR A 272 1.60 -22.02 -5.01
N CYS A 273 2.32 -21.68 -3.93
CA CYS A 273 1.79 -20.86 -2.84
C CYS A 273 2.36 -19.44 -2.93
N GLN A 274 1.51 -18.44 -3.20
CA GLN A 274 1.91 -17.02 -3.32
C GLN A 274 2.37 -16.36 -2.02
N SER A 275 2.32 -17.08 -0.90
CA SER A 275 2.78 -16.69 0.43
C SER A 275 3.07 -17.99 1.21
N ASN A 276 3.53 -17.88 2.46
CA ASN A 276 3.85 -19.06 3.26
C ASN A 276 2.70 -20.07 3.31
N ALA A 277 3.01 -21.35 3.04
CA ALA A 277 2.00 -22.38 2.84
C ALA A 277 1.10 -22.60 4.06
N ALA A 278 1.67 -22.56 5.27
CA ALA A 278 0.92 -22.71 6.51
C ALA A 278 -0.09 -21.58 6.76
N SER A 279 0.16 -20.37 6.22
CA SER A 279 -0.79 -19.27 6.30
C SER A 279 -1.84 -19.27 5.18
N LEU A 280 -1.54 -19.94 4.05
CA LEU A 280 -2.34 -19.90 2.84
C LEU A 280 -3.30 -21.09 2.75
N LEU A 281 -2.80 -22.31 2.90
CA LEU A 281 -3.57 -23.54 2.69
C LEU A 281 -4.86 -23.62 3.52
N PRO A 282 -4.89 -23.22 4.81
CA PRO A 282 -6.13 -23.22 5.58
C PRO A 282 -7.24 -22.30 5.03
N LYS A 283 -6.89 -21.34 4.15
CA LYS A 283 -7.83 -20.38 3.56
C LYS A 283 -8.32 -20.82 2.18
N ILE A 284 -7.74 -21.87 1.60
CA ILE A 284 -8.03 -22.32 0.25
C ILE A 284 -9.16 -23.35 0.29
N ARG A 285 -10.21 -23.09 -0.50
CA ARG A 285 -11.35 -24.02 -0.65
C ARG A 285 -11.04 -25.17 -1.60
N ASN A 286 -10.22 -24.94 -2.62
CA ASN A 286 -9.85 -25.93 -3.63
C ASN A 286 -8.33 -25.92 -3.86
N ILE A 287 -7.64 -26.91 -3.30
CA ILE A 287 -6.18 -27.05 -3.42
C ILE A 287 -5.73 -27.30 -4.86
N ARG A 288 -6.58 -27.85 -5.74
CA ARG A 288 -6.27 -28.06 -7.16
C ARG A 288 -6.00 -26.74 -7.90
N GLY A 289 -6.56 -25.63 -7.42
CA GLY A 289 -6.25 -24.31 -7.96
C GLY A 289 -4.75 -23.98 -7.89
N LEU A 290 -4.05 -24.51 -6.88
CA LEU A 290 -2.60 -24.29 -6.70
C LEU A 290 -1.72 -25.11 -7.65
N LEU A 291 -2.27 -26.05 -8.39
CA LEU A 291 -1.52 -26.89 -9.34
C LEU A 291 -1.31 -26.20 -10.69
N THR A 292 -1.92 -25.05 -10.90
CA THR A 292 -2.01 -24.39 -12.19
C THR A 292 -0.86 -23.42 -12.43
N HIS A 293 -0.45 -23.27 -13.68
CA HIS A 293 0.48 -22.23 -14.14
C HIS A 293 -0.01 -20.82 -13.77
N ILE A 294 -1.33 -20.61 -13.65
CA ILE A 294 -1.92 -19.35 -13.17
C ILE A 294 -1.48 -19.10 -11.73
N SER A 295 -1.60 -20.09 -10.84
CA SER A 295 -1.12 -19.98 -9.45
C SER A 295 0.39 -19.79 -9.35
N PHE A 296 1.15 -20.37 -10.29
CA PHE A 296 2.60 -20.11 -10.38
C PHE A 296 2.89 -18.66 -10.74
N GLU A 297 2.26 -18.12 -11.79
CA GLU A 297 2.41 -16.71 -12.21
C GLU A 297 1.96 -15.74 -11.10
N GLU A 298 0.92 -16.10 -10.35
CA GLU A 298 0.40 -15.32 -9.23
C GLU A 298 1.39 -15.12 -8.08
N MET A 299 2.44 -15.95 -7.96
CA MET A 299 3.55 -15.74 -7.02
C MET A 299 4.37 -14.47 -7.33
N PHE A 300 4.23 -13.94 -8.56
CA PHE A 300 4.92 -12.76 -9.07
C PHE A 300 3.98 -11.56 -9.27
N ARG A 301 2.80 -11.59 -8.64
CA ARG A 301 1.79 -10.52 -8.76
C ARG A 301 2.35 -9.13 -8.47
N GLY A 302 1.84 -8.14 -9.21
CA GLY A 302 2.31 -6.76 -9.14
C GLY A 302 1.95 -6.03 -7.84
N VAL A 303 0.90 -6.47 -7.13
CA VAL A 303 0.42 -5.83 -5.90
C VAL A 303 0.06 -6.89 -4.86
N ILE A 304 0.50 -6.68 -3.62
CA ILE A 304 0.17 -7.52 -2.45
C ILE A 304 -0.38 -6.66 -1.33
N THR A 305 -1.42 -7.16 -0.65
CA THR A 305 -1.87 -6.62 0.63
C THR A 305 -1.35 -7.51 1.75
N THR A 306 -0.52 -6.96 2.63
CA THR A 306 0.02 -7.66 3.79
C THR A 306 -1.04 -7.87 4.88
N LYS A 307 -0.73 -8.67 5.92
CA LYS A 307 -1.65 -8.93 7.05
C LYS A 307 -2.01 -7.67 7.83
N ASP A 308 -1.13 -6.67 7.84
CA ASP A 308 -1.31 -5.36 8.46
C ASP A 308 -1.89 -4.31 7.49
N ASN A 309 -2.54 -4.76 6.41
CA ASN A 309 -3.22 -3.93 5.40
C ASN A 309 -2.30 -2.94 4.66
N ARG A 310 -0.99 -3.16 4.64
CA ARG A 310 -0.08 -2.39 3.78
C ARG A 310 -0.18 -2.91 2.35
N ILE A 311 -0.23 -1.99 1.41
CA ILE A 311 -0.17 -2.29 -0.02
C ILE A 311 1.30 -2.21 -0.45
N ILE A 312 1.81 -3.30 -0.98
CA ILE A 312 3.16 -3.40 -1.55
C ILE A 312 3.02 -3.51 -3.06
N ASN A 313 3.60 -2.58 -3.81
CA ASN A 313 3.76 -2.73 -5.25
C ASN A 313 5.12 -3.38 -5.54
N ARG A 314 5.13 -4.40 -6.38
CA ARG A 314 6.34 -5.13 -6.80
C ARG A 314 7.40 -4.19 -7.40
N ASN A 315 6.97 -3.18 -8.15
CA ASN A 315 7.85 -2.20 -8.77
C ASN A 315 8.66 -1.38 -7.75
N ASP A 316 8.17 -1.25 -6.51
CA ASP A 316 8.84 -0.51 -5.44
C ASP A 316 9.93 -1.37 -4.75
N LEU A 317 9.91 -2.69 -4.93
CA LEU A 317 10.82 -3.63 -4.26
C LEU A 317 12.22 -3.69 -4.89
N ASP A 318 12.39 -3.16 -6.11
CA ASP A 318 13.63 -3.23 -6.90
C ASP A 318 14.14 -4.68 -7.11
N ILE A 319 13.29 -5.71 -6.99
CA ILE A 319 13.73 -7.11 -7.13
C ILE A 319 13.80 -7.56 -8.60
N SER A 320 14.66 -8.55 -8.88
CA SER A 320 14.69 -9.25 -10.18
C SER A 320 13.32 -9.87 -10.50
N ASP A 321 12.96 -9.94 -11.78
CA ASP A 321 11.69 -10.54 -12.19
C ASP A 321 11.59 -12.05 -11.86
N SER A 322 12.74 -12.70 -11.69
CA SER A 322 12.87 -14.09 -11.27
C SER A 322 12.50 -14.35 -9.80
N LEU A 323 12.46 -13.31 -8.95
CA LEU A 323 12.12 -13.42 -7.53
C LEU A 323 10.62 -13.28 -7.31
N THR A 324 10.03 -14.08 -6.43
CA THR A 324 8.63 -13.94 -6.02
C THR A 324 8.39 -12.60 -5.33
N THR A 325 7.17 -12.06 -5.45
CA THR A 325 6.84 -10.78 -4.81
C THR A 325 6.92 -10.94 -3.29
N ASP A 326 6.16 -11.88 -2.70
CA ASP A 326 6.32 -12.25 -1.29
C ASP A 326 7.56 -13.15 -1.10
N PRO A 327 8.55 -12.76 -0.26
CA PRO A 327 9.73 -13.58 0.03
C PRO A 327 9.41 -14.88 0.77
N GLN A 328 8.20 -15.02 1.32
CA GLN A 328 7.74 -16.23 1.96
C GLN A 328 6.89 -17.10 1.03
N ALA A 329 6.75 -16.75 -0.25
CA ALA A 329 6.12 -17.62 -1.24
C ALA A 329 6.90 -18.95 -1.36
N GLU A 330 6.16 -20.04 -1.47
CA GLU A 330 6.70 -21.40 -1.38
C GLU A 330 6.08 -22.27 -2.48
N ILE A 331 6.86 -23.20 -3.00
CA ILE A 331 6.37 -24.29 -3.85
C ILE A 331 6.48 -25.57 -3.03
N LEU A 332 5.36 -26.24 -2.80
CA LEU A 332 5.34 -27.56 -2.18
C LEU A 332 5.43 -28.61 -3.26
N ILE A 333 6.46 -29.44 -3.21
CA ILE A 333 6.69 -30.50 -4.20
C ILE A 333 6.41 -31.84 -3.51
N SER A 334 5.46 -32.61 -4.03
CA SER A 334 5.10 -33.92 -3.50
C SER A 334 6.20 -34.95 -3.75
N ASP A 335 6.19 -36.00 -2.93
CA ASP A 335 7.01 -37.20 -3.12
C ASP A 335 8.51 -36.90 -3.07
N ILE A 336 9.32 -37.90 -3.42
CA ILE A 336 10.78 -37.82 -3.35
C ILE A 336 11.27 -36.93 -4.48
N ILE A 337 12.05 -35.90 -4.15
CA ILE A 337 12.82 -35.17 -5.17
C ILE A 337 14.14 -35.90 -5.35
N SER A 338 14.31 -36.50 -6.53
CA SER A 338 15.51 -37.26 -6.91
C SER A 338 16.79 -36.42 -6.78
N THR A 339 17.90 -37.08 -6.47
CA THR A 339 19.24 -36.47 -6.43
C THR A 339 19.63 -35.82 -7.75
N ASN A 340 19.10 -36.29 -8.87
CA ASN A 340 19.33 -35.70 -10.20
C ASN A 340 18.82 -34.25 -10.32
N HIS A 341 17.87 -33.85 -9.48
CA HIS A 341 17.41 -32.47 -9.43
C HIS A 341 18.30 -31.58 -8.54
N ILE A 342 19.22 -32.13 -7.74
CA ILE A 342 20.13 -31.31 -6.93
C ILE A 342 21.26 -30.82 -7.83
N LYS A 343 21.21 -29.53 -8.19
CA LYS A 343 22.24 -28.91 -9.04
C LYS A 343 23.46 -28.52 -8.23
N GLU A 344 23.24 -27.87 -7.09
CA GLU A 344 24.33 -27.26 -6.34
C GLU A 344 24.08 -27.30 -4.82
N VAL A 345 25.13 -27.59 -4.06
CA VAL A 345 25.17 -27.55 -2.60
C VAL A 345 25.93 -26.31 -2.15
N CYS A 346 25.20 -25.38 -1.54
CA CYS A 346 25.69 -24.07 -1.13
C CYS A 346 25.98 -24.04 0.38
N PHE A 347 27.25 -23.84 0.73
CA PHE A 347 27.72 -23.67 2.10
C PHE A 347 27.87 -22.20 2.46
N LYS A 348 27.77 -21.87 3.75
CA LYS A 348 27.99 -20.49 4.21
C LYS A 348 29.48 -20.11 4.17
N SER A 349 30.35 -21.06 4.48
CA SER A 349 31.80 -20.85 4.63
C SER A 349 32.60 -22.08 4.18
N GLN A 350 33.89 -21.87 3.90
CA GLN A 350 34.81 -22.95 3.56
C GLN A 350 34.99 -23.92 4.72
N GLU A 351 34.90 -23.44 5.95
CA GLU A 351 35.03 -24.20 7.19
C GLU A 351 33.91 -25.24 7.32
N GLU A 352 32.66 -24.83 7.12
CA GLU A 352 31.50 -25.74 7.16
C GLU A 352 31.58 -26.81 6.06
N MET A 353 32.03 -26.45 4.86
CA MET A 353 32.23 -27.40 3.77
C MET A 353 33.30 -28.46 4.12
N LYS A 354 34.44 -28.02 4.67
CA LYS A 354 35.51 -28.93 5.12
C LYS A 354 35.04 -29.84 6.25
N GLU A 355 34.31 -29.29 7.22
CA GLU A 355 33.75 -30.07 8.33
C GLU A 355 32.85 -31.20 7.81
N PHE A 356 31.96 -30.88 6.86
CA PHE A 356 31.09 -31.87 6.24
C PHE A 356 31.89 -32.94 5.49
N ILE A 357 32.89 -32.56 4.68
CA ILE A 357 33.73 -33.51 3.93
C ILE A 357 34.49 -34.44 4.87
N ASN A 358 35.01 -33.92 5.99
CA ASN A 358 35.72 -34.72 6.98
C ASN A 358 34.82 -35.73 7.68
N LYS A 359 33.55 -35.37 7.94
CA LYS A 359 32.57 -36.26 8.59
C LYS A 359 31.98 -37.30 7.63
N SER A 360 31.62 -36.88 6.41
CA SER A 360 30.81 -37.68 5.48
C SER A 360 31.64 -38.40 4.40
N GLY A 361 32.91 -38.02 4.26
CA GLY A 361 33.80 -38.55 3.22
C GLY A 361 33.61 -37.85 1.86
N ARG A 362 34.73 -37.66 1.16
CA ARG A 362 34.76 -36.87 -0.10
C ARG A 362 34.01 -37.51 -1.28
N LYS A 363 33.72 -38.81 -1.23
CA LYS A 363 33.09 -39.53 -2.36
C LYS A 363 31.65 -39.08 -2.62
N ILE A 364 30.90 -38.70 -1.59
CA ILE A 364 29.48 -38.33 -1.72
C ILE A 364 29.31 -36.97 -2.39
N ILE A 365 30.19 -36.02 -2.05
CA ILE A 365 30.07 -34.63 -2.48
C ILE A 365 30.61 -34.42 -3.90
N ASN A 366 31.58 -35.22 -4.35
CA ASN A 366 32.20 -35.08 -5.67
C ASN A 366 31.23 -35.30 -6.86
N LYS A 367 30.01 -35.78 -6.59
CA LYS A 367 28.95 -35.96 -7.60
C LYS A 367 28.11 -34.70 -7.83
N PHE A 368 28.25 -33.68 -6.98
CA PHE A 368 27.42 -32.49 -6.98
C PHE A 368 28.29 -31.25 -7.05
N ASP A 369 27.81 -30.21 -7.72
CA ASP A 369 28.47 -28.93 -7.66
C ASP A 369 28.35 -28.35 -6.26
N CYS A 370 29.43 -27.74 -5.77
CA CYS A 370 29.49 -27.17 -4.43
C CYS A 370 30.10 -25.78 -4.48
N SER A 371 29.54 -24.86 -3.71
CA SER A 371 30.00 -23.48 -3.67
C SER A 371 29.84 -22.85 -2.29
N ILE A 372 30.56 -21.74 -2.11
CA ILE A 372 30.44 -20.90 -0.92
C ILE A 372 29.58 -19.69 -1.27
N ARG A 373 28.38 -19.64 -0.69
CA ARG A 373 27.32 -18.68 -1.03
C ARG A 373 26.75 -18.01 0.23
N PRO A 374 27.54 -17.22 0.97
CA PRO A 374 27.08 -16.55 2.18
C PRO A 374 25.93 -15.58 1.92
N ASP A 375 25.80 -15.08 0.68
CA ASP A 375 24.69 -14.24 0.22
C ASP A 375 23.32 -14.90 0.41
N LEU A 376 23.22 -16.22 0.18
CA LEU A 376 21.98 -16.97 0.36
C LEU A 376 21.62 -17.16 1.86
N PHE A 377 22.54 -16.89 2.78
CA PHE A 377 22.31 -16.94 4.22
C PHE A 377 21.93 -15.58 4.82
N ASP A 378 21.78 -14.54 3.99
CA ASP A 378 21.28 -13.22 4.39
C ASP A 378 19.85 -13.00 3.87
N ARG A 379 19.30 -11.83 4.15
CA ARG A 379 18.00 -11.35 3.66
C ARG A 379 18.12 -10.79 2.25
N ARG A 380 16.98 -10.74 1.54
CA ARG A 380 16.88 -9.99 0.28
C ARG A 380 17.03 -8.49 0.54
N LYS A 381 17.42 -7.74 -0.49
CA LYS A 381 17.57 -6.28 -0.41
C LYS A 381 16.26 -5.54 -0.08
N ASP A 382 15.13 -6.11 -0.44
CA ASP A 382 13.80 -5.54 -0.21
C ASP A 382 13.23 -5.86 1.19
N PHE A 383 14.05 -6.37 2.12
CA PHE A 383 13.60 -6.73 3.46
C PHE A 383 12.91 -5.60 4.22
N ILE A 384 13.19 -4.33 3.90
CA ILE A 384 12.57 -3.17 4.55
C ILE A 384 11.05 -3.10 4.31
N PHE A 385 10.55 -3.76 3.27
CA PHE A 385 9.12 -3.82 2.97
C PHE A 385 8.38 -4.91 3.77
N TRP A 386 9.10 -5.90 4.34
CA TRP A 386 8.55 -7.15 4.89
C TRP A 386 8.76 -7.34 6.38
#